data_AF-A0A833LJX0-F1
#
_entry.id   AF-A0A833LJX0-F1
#
_cell.length_a   1.000
_cell.length_b   1.000
_cell.length_c   1.000
_cell.angle_alpha   90.00
_cell.angle_beta   90.00
_cell.angle_gamma   90.00
#
_symmetry.space_group_name_H-M   'P 1'
#
loop_
_entity.id
_entity.type
_entity.pdbx_description
1 polymer ?
#
loop_
_entity_poly.entity_id
_entity_poly.type
_entity_poly.pdbx_seq_one_letter_code
_entity_poly.pdbx_strand_id
1 'polypeptide(L)' 'DKAGGLTEALDLAAAARALGLKVMVGCMVATSLAMAPAFLLAQTADFVDLDGPLLLARDRPDGLHAEGSRLFPPDRRLWG' A
#
# COMPACT_ATOMS: atom_id res chain seq x y z
N ASP A 1 -0.98 -5.37 -7.39
CA ASP A 1 -1.59 -6.49 -8.14
C ASP A 1 -2.34 -5.99 -9.37
N LYS A 2 -3.52 -5.37 -9.22
CA LYS A 2 -4.37 -4.93 -10.35
C LYS A 2 -3.67 -4.05 -11.39
N ALA A 3 -2.83 -3.11 -10.95
CA ALA A 3 -2.08 -2.22 -11.86
C ALA A 3 -0.85 -2.89 -12.49
N GLY A 4 -0.45 -4.09 -12.06
CA GLY A 4 0.75 -4.77 -12.56
C GLY A 4 2.05 -4.42 -11.84
N GLY A 5 2.04 -3.58 -10.81
CA GLY A 5 3.24 -3.26 -10.02
C GLY A 5 3.22 -1.85 -9.46
N LEU A 6 4.31 -1.42 -8.79
CA LEU A 6 4.44 -0.06 -8.25
C LEU A 6 4.60 0.98 -9.37
N THR A 7 5.41 0.70 -10.40
CA THR A 7 5.65 1.60 -11.53
C THR A 7 4.34 2.01 -12.21
N GLU A 8 3.58 1.03 -12.69
CA GLU A 8 2.28 1.28 -13.34
C GLU A 8 1.26 1.92 -12.40
N ALA A 9 1.31 1.60 -11.10
CA ALA A 9 0.41 2.22 -10.13
C ALA A 9 0.72 3.71 -9.88
N LEU A 10 1.99 4.11 -9.94
CA LEU A 10 2.40 5.51 -9.90
C LEU A 10 1.91 6.26 -11.14
N ASP A 11 2.08 5.68 -12.33
CA ASP A 11 1.63 6.27 -13.58
C ASP A 11 0.10 6.42 -13.61
N LEU A 12 -0.64 5.41 -13.15
CA LEU A 12 -2.10 5.45 -13.04
C LEU A 12 -2.58 6.53 -12.05
N ALA A 13 -1.93 6.64 -10.89
CA ALA A 13 -2.27 7.67 -9.90
C ALA A 13 -1.97 9.09 -10.42
N ALA A 14 -0.85 9.28 -11.12
CA ALA A 14 -0.52 10.55 -11.75
C ALA A 14 -1.55 10.94 -12.83
N ALA A 15 -1.95 9.98 -13.68
CA ALA A 15 -2.98 10.21 -14.69
C ALA A 15 -4.35 10.56 -14.08
N ALA A 16 -4.77 9.85 -13.03
CA ALA A 16 -6.01 10.14 -12.32
C ALA A 16 -6.01 11.58 -11.73
N ARG A 17 -4.90 11.98 -11.12
CA ARG A 17 -4.73 13.34 -10.58
C ARG A 17 -4.74 14.41 -11.67
N ALA A 18 -4.11 14.16 -12.82
CA ALA A 18 -4.14 15.07 -13.96
C ALA A 18 -5.56 15.32 -14.50
N LEU A 19 -6.45 14.34 -14.32
CA LEU A 19 -7.88 14.44 -14.65
C LEU A 19 -8.74 15.07 -13.53
N GLY A 20 -8.13 15.53 -12.43
CA GLY A 20 -8.84 16.09 -11.29
C GLY A 20 -9.61 15.06 -10.46
N LEU A 21 -9.30 13.76 -10.61
CA LEU A 21 -9.90 12.70 -9.81
C LEU A 21 -9.20 12.56 -8.46
N LYS A 22 -9.96 12.12 -7.46
CA LYS A 22 -9.39 11.65 -6.19
C LYS A 22 -8.79 10.26 -6.37
N VAL A 23 -7.75 9.97 -5.62
CA VAL A 23 -7.04 8.69 -5.65
C VAL A 23 -7.27 7.93 -4.33
N MET A 24 -7.65 6.67 -4.44
CA MET A 24 -7.64 5.72 -3.33
C MET A 24 -6.63 4.61 -3.63
N VAL A 25 -5.78 4.29 -2.66
CA VAL A 25 -4.86 3.16 -2.74
C VAL A 25 -5.38 2.06 -1.83
N GLY A 26 -5.79 0.96 -2.46
CA GLY A 26 -6.33 -0.21 -1.78
C GLY A 26 -5.43 -1.43 -1.89
N CYS A 27 -5.79 -2.49 -1.18
CA CYS A 27 -5.10 -3.77 -1.23
C CYS A 27 -6.04 -4.94 -1.52
N MET A 28 -5.43 -6.10 -1.77
CA MET A 28 -6.09 -7.40 -1.61
C MET A 28 -5.65 -7.97 -0.26
N VAL A 29 -6.34 -9.00 0.24
CA VAL A 29 -5.86 -9.80 1.38
C VAL A 29 -4.52 -10.44 1.00
N ALA A 30 -3.43 -9.89 1.53
CA ALA A 30 -2.06 -10.26 1.20
C ALA A 30 -1.11 -9.86 2.34
N THR A 31 0.09 -10.42 2.34
CA THR A 31 1.10 -10.16 3.37
C THR A 31 1.65 -8.74 3.34
N SER A 32 2.28 -8.30 4.43
CA SER A 32 2.94 -6.99 4.53
C SER A 32 3.92 -6.69 3.40
N LEU A 33 4.55 -7.72 2.83
CA LEU A 33 5.44 -7.56 1.68
C LEU A 33 4.77 -6.90 0.47
N ALA A 34 3.49 -7.21 0.21
CA ALA A 34 2.75 -6.59 -0.89
C ALA A 34 2.32 -5.14 -0.56
N MET A 35 2.13 -4.85 0.73
CA MET A 35 1.75 -3.53 1.21
C MET A 35 2.93 -2.56 1.28
N ALA A 36 4.16 -3.04 1.48
CA ALA A 36 5.35 -2.20 1.58
C ALA A 36 5.55 -1.23 0.38
N PRO A 37 5.51 -1.67 -0.90
CA PRO A 37 5.54 -0.73 -2.02
C PRO A 37 4.27 0.13 -2.12
N ALA A 38 3.11 -0.43 -1.77
CA ALA A 38 1.84 0.31 -1.80
C ALA A 38 1.83 1.47 -0.79
N PHE A 39 2.55 1.34 0.33
CA PHE A 39 2.74 2.40 1.32
C PHE A 39 3.34 3.67 0.70
N LEU A 40 4.29 3.52 -0.24
CA LEU A 40 4.90 4.66 -0.94
C LEU A 40 3.89 5.37 -1.83
N LEU A 41 3.11 4.62 -2.60
CA LEU A 41 2.04 5.17 -3.44
C LEU A 41 0.95 5.86 -2.58
N ALA A 42 0.61 5.26 -1.42
CA ALA A 42 -0.39 5.77 -0.50
C ALA A 42 -0.09 7.18 0.03
N GLN A 43 1.16 7.63 0.02
CA GLN A 43 1.53 9.01 0.37
C GLN A 43 0.95 10.05 -0.60
N THR A 44 0.56 9.60 -1.80
CA THR A 44 -0.07 10.41 -2.84
C THR A 44 -1.56 10.13 -2.97
N ALA A 45 -2.20 9.46 -2.00
CA ALA A 45 -3.62 9.09 -2.05
C ALA A 45 -4.46 9.99 -1.15
N ASP A 46 -5.73 10.19 -1.51
CA ASP A 46 -6.73 10.84 -0.67
C ASP A 46 -7.32 9.87 0.36
N PHE A 47 -7.36 8.57 0.02
CA PHE A 47 -7.82 7.49 0.89
C PHE A 47 -6.89 6.29 0.79
N VAL A 48 -6.69 5.59 1.91
CA VAL A 48 -5.78 4.46 2.02
C VAL A 48 -6.48 3.29 2.68
N ASP A 49 -6.39 2.12 2.05
CA ASP A 49 -6.87 0.85 2.54
C ASP A 49 -5.78 -0.23 2.35
N LEU A 50 -4.92 -0.34 3.36
CA LEU A 50 -3.77 -1.25 3.37
C LEU A 50 -3.84 -2.21 4.57
N ASP A 51 -5.03 -2.72 4.86
CA ASP A 51 -5.33 -3.58 6.01
C ASP A 51 -5.15 -5.09 5.74
N GLY A 52 -4.83 -5.47 4.49
CA GLY A 52 -4.71 -6.85 4.06
C GLY A 52 -3.93 -7.77 5.00
N PRO A 53 -2.77 -7.36 5.56
CA PRO A 53 -2.02 -8.18 6.51
C PRO A 53 -2.74 -8.41 7.85
N LEU A 54 -3.56 -7.45 8.30
CA LEU A 54 -4.33 -7.56 9.55
C LEU A 54 -5.40 -8.65 9.48
N LEU A 55 -5.78 -9.04 8.27
CA LEU A 55 -6.75 -10.09 7.99
C LEU A 55 -6.10 -11.49 7.94
N LEU A 56 -4.77 -11.59 8.07
CA LEU A 56 -4.05 -12.85 8.03
C LEU A 56 -3.80 -13.42 9.43
N ALA A 57 -3.98 -14.74 9.57
CA ALA A 57 -3.60 -15.44 10.81
C ALA A 57 -2.07 -15.43 11.06
N ARG A 58 -1.28 -15.33 9.99
CA ARG A 58 0.18 -15.21 10.02
C ARG A 58 0.66 -14.35 8.87
N ASP A 59 1.52 -13.40 9.18
CA ASP A 59 2.17 -12.51 8.21
C ASP A 59 3.70 -12.76 8.18
N ARG A 60 4.44 -11.99 7.36
CA ARG A 60 5.89 -12.05 7.27
C ARG A 60 6.57 -11.57 8.57
N PRO A 61 7.76 -12.11 8.89
CA PRO A 61 8.66 -11.46 9.85
C PRO A 61 8.92 -10.01 9.43
N ASP A 62 9.13 -9.13 10.42
CA ASP A 62 9.29 -7.69 10.19
C ASP A 62 8.14 -7.06 9.38
N GLY A 63 6.93 -7.62 9.52
CA GLY A 63 5.73 -7.11 8.88
C GLY A 63 5.42 -5.66 9.23
N LEU A 64 4.49 -5.06 8.49
CA LEU A 64 4.09 -3.68 8.70
C LEU A 64 3.55 -3.48 10.11
N HIS A 65 3.95 -2.37 10.70
CA HIS A 65 3.44 -1.94 11.98
C HIS A 65 2.22 -1.05 11.78
N ALA A 66 1.10 -1.42 12.39
CA ALA A 66 -0.11 -0.62 12.46
C ALA A 66 -0.52 -0.38 13.92
N GLU A 67 -0.90 0.86 14.25
CA GLU A 67 -1.48 1.22 15.54
C GLU A 67 -2.78 1.99 15.31
N GLY A 68 -3.91 1.40 15.71
CA GLY A 68 -5.23 1.97 15.44
C GLY A 68 -5.43 2.19 13.94
N SER A 69 -5.66 3.45 13.53
CA SER A 69 -5.85 3.84 12.13
C SER A 69 -4.55 4.31 11.44
N ARG A 70 -3.39 4.09 12.06
CA ARG A 70 -2.09 4.53 11.52
C ARG A 70 -1.29 3.33 11.05
N LEU A 71 -0.79 3.42 9.83
CA LEU A 71 0.20 2.50 9.28
C LEU A 71 1.56 3.20 9.28
N PHE A 72 2.59 2.54 9.80
CA PHE A 72 3.93 3.07 9.86
C PHE A 72 4.77 2.63 8.64
N PRO A 73 5.83 3.36 8.29
CA PRO A 73 6.70 2.98 7.19
C PRO A 73 7.25 1.55 7.33
N PRO A 74 7.42 0.81 6.23
CA PRO A 74 7.98 -0.53 6.26
C PRO A 74 9.45 -0.53 6.73
N ASP A 75 9.81 -1.56 7.49
CA ASP A 75 11.22 -1.85 7.80
C ASP A 75 11.95 -2.29 6.52
N ARG A 76 13.22 -1.89 6.38
CA ARG A 76 14.06 -2.28 5.24
C ARG A 76 14.26 -3.80 5.14
N ARG A 77 14.22 -4.50 6.28
CA ARG A 77 14.29 -5.97 6.33
C ARG A 77 13.08 -6.64 5.67
N LEU A 78 11.94 -5.94 5.58
CA LEU A 78 10.77 -6.42 4.86
C LEU A 78 10.92 -6.19 3.34
N TRP A 79 11.18 -4.95 2.93
CA TRP A 79 11.31 -4.55 1.52
C TRP A 79 11.93 -3.14 1.39
N GLY A 80 12.98 -3.00 0.56
CA GLY A 80 13.75 -1.75 0.35
C GLY A 80 15.05 -1.69 1.15
#